data_AF-A0A1G6SDU2-F1
#
_entry.id   AF-A0A1G6SDU2-F1
#
_cell.length_a   1.000
_cell.length_b   1.000
_cell.length_c   1.000
_cell.angle_alpha   90.00
_cell.angle_beta   90.00
_cell.angle_gamma   90.00
#
_symmetry.space_group_name_H-M   'P 1'
#
loop_
_entity.id
_entity.type
_entity.pdbx_description
1 polymer ?
#
loop_
_entity_poly.entity_id
_entity_poly.type
_entity_poly.pdbx_seq_one_letter_code
_entity_poly.pdbx_strand_id
1 'polypeptide(L)'
;MSPSPDRPEWDRYSGVLRIFVMCNALLAFALELAMLVFVAWWALELDLEGWWARLLIALVAVGALVVLWGAFASPKARLPLPVWGTLAVKAVAFGAGTLALWGLGLPAAAIAFAVVAIANTAVATYVRRPR
;
A
#
# COMPACT_ATOMS: atom_id res chain seq x y z
N MET A 1 -10.20 -30.46 1.58
CA MET A 1 -9.28 -30.01 0.52
C MET A 1 -8.73 -28.65 0.94
N SER A 2 -7.48 -28.59 1.40
CA SER A 2 -6.84 -27.32 1.72
C SER A 2 -6.80 -26.46 0.45
N PRO A 3 -7.16 -25.16 0.50
CA PRO A 3 -7.00 -24.28 -0.66
C PRO A 3 -5.55 -24.34 -1.13
N SER A 4 -5.33 -24.49 -2.43
CA SER A 4 -3.98 -24.38 -2.99
C SER A 4 -3.51 -22.92 -2.83
N PRO A 5 -2.25 -22.66 -2.43
CA PRO A 5 -1.75 -21.33 -2.06
C PRO A 5 -1.74 -20.30 -3.20
N ASP A 6 -2.04 -20.72 -4.42
CA ASP A 6 -2.12 -19.94 -5.65
C ASP A 6 -3.53 -19.41 -5.96
N ARG A 7 -4.56 -19.84 -5.23
CA ARG A 7 -5.92 -19.37 -5.48
C ARG A 7 -6.18 -18.00 -4.87
N PRO A 8 -6.74 -17.06 -5.66
CA PRO A 8 -7.05 -15.75 -5.15
C PRO A 8 -8.14 -15.80 -4.08
N GLU A 9 -8.09 -14.84 -3.16
CA GLU A 9 -8.94 -14.79 -1.97
C GLU A 9 -10.45 -14.71 -2.25
N TRP A 10 -10.83 -14.19 -3.41
CA TRP A 10 -12.22 -14.09 -3.87
C TRP A 10 -12.83 -15.43 -4.32
N ASP A 11 -12.04 -16.47 -4.58
CA ASP A 11 -12.57 -17.79 -4.97
C ASP A 11 -13.34 -18.48 -3.83
N ARG A 12 -13.18 -18.00 -2.60
CA ARG A 12 -13.96 -18.44 -1.43
C ARG A 12 -15.39 -17.89 -1.41
N TYR A 13 -15.72 -16.92 -2.27
CA TYR A 13 -17.01 -16.23 -2.29
C TYR A 13 -17.70 -16.38 -3.64
N SER A 14 -19.03 -16.29 -3.65
CA SER A 14 -19.86 -16.32 -4.86
C SER A 14 -20.74 -15.07 -4.99
N GLY A 15 -21.22 -14.81 -6.20
CA GLY A 15 -22.13 -13.69 -6.49
C GLY A 15 -21.55 -12.31 -6.20
N VAL A 16 -22.37 -11.46 -5.57
CA VAL A 16 -22.04 -10.04 -5.27
C VAL A 16 -20.81 -9.92 -4.36
N LEU A 17 -20.65 -10.82 -3.40
CA LEU A 17 -19.55 -10.76 -2.44
C LEU A 17 -18.19 -11.01 -3.11
N ARG A 18 -18.14 -11.87 -4.13
CA ARG A 18 -16.95 -12.08 -4.95
C ARG A 18 -16.53 -10.78 -5.64
N ILE A 19 -17.48 -10.09 -6.26
CA ILE A 19 -17.25 -8.81 -6.97
C ILE A 19 -16.71 -7.77 -5.99
N PHE A 20 -17.32 -7.66 -4.81
CA PHE A 20 -16.87 -6.74 -3.77
C PHE A 20 -15.41 -6.98 -3.35
N VAL A 21 -15.03 -8.24 -3.10
CA VAL A 21 -13.65 -8.59 -2.72
C VAL A 21 -12.66 -8.28 -3.86
N MET A 22 -13.03 -8.55 -5.11
CA MET A 22 -12.22 -8.20 -6.28
C MET A 22 -12.03 -6.68 -6.42
N CYS A 23 -13.10 -5.90 -6.26
CA CYS A 23 -13.01 -4.43 -6.27
C CYS A 23 -12.12 -3.91 -5.14
N ASN A 24 -12.19 -4.49 -3.93
CA ASN A 24 -11.32 -4.12 -2.84
C ASN A 24 -9.85 -4.46 -3.13
N ALA A 25 -9.57 -5.60 -3.75
CA ALA A 25 -8.21 -5.95 -4.16
C ALA A 25 -7.66 -5.00 -5.23
N LEU A 26 -8.48 -4.63 -6.22
CA LEU A 26 -8.11 -3.65 -7.24
C LEU A 26 -7.84 -2.27 -6.63
N LEU A 27 -8.69 -1.83 -5.69
CA LEU A 27 -8.50 -0.59 -4.95
C LEU A 27 -7.20 -0.62 -4.15
N ALA A 28 -6.88 -1.75 -3.50
CA ALA A 28 -5.64 -1.91 -2.76
C ALA A 28 -4.42 -1.67 -3.65
N PHE A 29 -4.42 -2.26 -4.85
CA PHE A 29 -3.36 -2.06 -5.84
C PHE A 29 -3.27 -0.60 -6.31
N ALA A 30 -4.41 0.04 -6.59
CA ALA A 30 -4.43 1.45 -6.98
C ALA A 30 -3.86 2.37 -5.89
N LEU A 31 -4.18 2.11 -4.61
CA LEU A 31 -3.63 2.84 -3.47
C LEU A 31 -2.12 2.63 -3.31
N GLU A 32 -1.64 1.41 -3.54
CA GLU A 32 -0.21 1.09 -3.50
C GLU A 32 0.56 1.85 -4.59
N LEU A 33 0.04 1.91 -5.81
CA LEU A 33 0.65 2.72 -6.88
C LEU A 33 0.57 4.22 -6.59
N ALA A 34 -0.59 4.71 -6.15
CA ALA A 34 -0.80 6.12 -5.84
C ALA A 34 0.17 6.60 -4.75
N MET A 35 0.39 5.79 -3.71
CA MET A 35 1.37 6.08 -2.66
C MET A 35 2.77 6.30 -3.21
N LEU A 36 3.25 5.44 -4.11
CA LEU A 36 4.58 5.59 -4.71
C LEU A 36 4.67 6.88 -5.53
N VAL A 37 3.62 7.22 -6.27
CA VAL A 37 3.53 8.49 -7.01
C VAL A 37 3.56 9.69 -6.06
N PHE A 38 2.80 9.66 -4.96
CA PHE A 38 2.78 10.76 -3.99
C PHE A 38 4.14 10.98 -3.34
N VAL A 39 4.83 9.91 -2.96
CA VAL A 39 6.17 9.99 -2.35
C VAL A 39 7.19 10.53 -3.34
N ALA A 40 7.16 10.06 -4.60
CA ALA A 40 8.04 10.57 -5.64
C ALA A 40 7.77 12.05 -5.92
N TRP A 41 6.50 12.44 -6.05
CA TRP A 41 6.10 13.82 -6.30
C TRP A 41 6.53 14.73 -5.15
N TRP A 42 6.22 14.36 -3.91
CA TRP A 42 6.66 15.11 -2.73
C TRP A 42 8.17 15.32 -2.72
N ALA A 43 8.97 14.29 -3.00
CA ALA A 43 10.42 14.40 -3.02
C ALA A 43 10.93 15.37 -4.11
N LEU A 44 10.25 15.43 -5.26
CA LEU A 44 10.60 16.35 -6.36
C LEU A 44 10.20 17.81 -6.07
N GLU A 45 9.18 18.01 -5.25
CA GLU A 45 8.68 19.33 -4.85
C GLU A 45 9.43 19.90 -3.62
N LEU A 46 10.34 19.14 -3.01
CA LEU A 46 11.16 19.62 -1.90
C LEU A 46 11.94 20.88 -2.28
N ASP A 47 11.97 21.86 -1.38
CA ASP A 47 12.70 23.12 -1.56
C ASP A 47 14.22 22.93 -1.32
N LEU A 48 14.84 22.17 -2.21
CA LEU A 48 16.27 21.86 -2.20
C LEU A 48 16.94 22.43 -3.44
N GLU A 49 18.15 22.96 -3.28
CA GLU A 49 18.97 23.40 -4.39
C GLU A 49 19.48 22.18 -5.18
N GLY A 50 19.19 22.15 -6.49
CA GLY A 50 19.68 21.12 -7.39
C GLY A 50 18.67 19.99 -7.67
N TRP A 51 18.28 19.89 -8.94
CA TRP A 51 17.42 18.82 -9.47
C TRP A 51 17.90 17.40 -9.10
N TRP A 52 19.21 17.15 -9.14
CA TRP A 52 19.77 15.83 -8.84
C TRP A 52 19.55 15.40 -7.39
N ALA A 53 19.61 16.33 -6.43
CA ALA A 53 19.36 16.00 -5.03
C ALA A 53 17.92 15.53 -4.83
N ARG A 54 16.95 16.23 -5.44
CA ARG A 54 15.53 15.87 -5.38
C ARG A 54 15.24 14.52 -6.03
N LEU A 55 15.85 14.27 -7.20
CA LEU A 55 15.76 12.97 -7.87
C LEU A 55 16.33 11.83 -7.03
N LEU A 56 17.50 12.04 -6.40
CA LEU A 56 18.11 11.03 -5.54
C LEU A 56 17.20 10.72 -4.34
N ILE A 57 16.59 11.74 -3.72
CA ILE A 57 15.63 11.55 -2.62
C ILE A 57 14.41 10.77 -3.11
N ALA A 58 13.85 11.14 -4.28
CA ALA A 58 12.71 10.43 -4.86
C ALA A 58 13.04 8.94 -5.10
N LEU A 59 14.22 8.66 -5.70
CA LEU A 59 14.67 7.31 -5.99
C LEU A 59 14.90 6.50 -4.71
N VAL A 60 15.53 7.10 -3.70
CA VAL A 60 15.80 6.43 -2.41
C VAL A 60 14.48 6.18 -1.66
N ALA A 61 13.56 7.15 -1.61
CA ALA A 61 12.29 7.01 -0.91
C ALA A 61 11.39 5.94 -1.56
N VAL A 62 11.21 6.00 -2.88
CA VAL A 62 10.47 4.99 -3.63
C VAL A 62 11.14 3.62 -3.54
N GLY A 63 12.48 3.59 -3.71
CA GLY A 63 13.27 2.36 -3.59
C GLY A 63 13.14 1.71 -2.21
N ALA A 64 13.18 2.50 -1.14
CA ALA A 64 13.00 2.00 0.23
C ALA A 64 11.61 1.38 0.43
N LEU A 65 10.56 2.00 -0.10
CA LEU A 65 9.19 1.45 -0.04
C LEU A 65 9.09 0.13 -0.82
N VAL A 66 9.63 0.08 -2.04
CA VAL A 66 9.64 -1.14 -2.85
C VAL A 66 10.43 -2.26 -2.17
N VAL A 67 11.58 -1.96 -1.58
CA VAL A 67 12.41 -2.94 -0.85
C VAL A 67 11.68 -3.42 0.41
N LEU A 68 11.10 -2.52 1.21
CA LEU A 68 10.32 -2.86 2.39
C LEU A 68 9.16 -3.79 2.01
N TRP A 69 8.46 -3.48 0.91
CA TRP A 69 7.35 -4.26 0.42
C TRP A 69 7.79 -5.65 -0.09
N GLY A 70 8.86 -5.70 -0.89
CA GLY A 70 9.43 -6.95 -1.41
C GLY A 70 9.98 -7.87 -0.30
N ALA A 71 10.53 -7.29 0.77
CA ALA A 71 11.07 -8.04 1.89
C ALA A 71 9.98 -8.69 2.76
N PHE A 72 8.87 -7.99 2.98
CA PHE A 72 7.92 -8.32 4.06
C PHE A 72 6.46 -8.51 3.65
N ALA A 73 6.02 -7.93 2.53
CA ALA A 73 4.62 -7.92 2.11
C ALA A 73 4.35 -8.71 0.82
N SER A 74 5.39 -9.05 0.05
CA SER A 74 5.27 -9.88 -1.15
C SER A 74 4.79 -11.32 -0.83
N PRO A 75 4.02 -11.98 -1.72
CA PRO A 75 3.72 -13.41 -1.61
C PRO A 75 4.97 -14.30 -1.56
N LYS A 76 6.09 -13.80 -2.10
CA LYS A 76 7.42 -14.43 -2.05
C LYS A 76 8.34 -13.72 -1.04
N ALA A 77 7.77 -13.02 -0.06
CA ALA A 77 8.54 -12.33 0.99
C ALA A 77 9.56 -13.30 1.60
N ARG A 78 10.81 -12.84 1.69
CA ARG A 78 11.91 -13.65 2.25
C ARG A 78 11.70 -13.90 3.75
N LEU A 79 11.02 -12.97 4.42
CA LEU A 79 10.68 -13.04 5.83
C LEU A 79 9.15 -13.05 5.96
N PRO A 80 8.51 -14.24 6.02
CA PRO A 80 7.07 -14.32 6.19
C PRO A 80 6.68 -13.73 7.55
N LEU A 81 6.04 -12.56 7.52
CA LEU A 81 5.54 -11.93 8.73
C LEU A 81 4.16 -12.48 9.12
N PRO A 82 3.83 -12.53 10.42
CA PRO A 82 2.45 -12.70 10.84
C PRO A 82 1.60 -11.54 10.31
N VAL A 83 0.27 -11.74 10.26
CA VAL A 83 -0.70 -10.75 9.74
C VAL A 83 -0.44 -9.33 10.27
N TRP A 84 -0.11 -9.21 11.55
CA TRP A 84 0.23 -7.94 12.20
C TRP A 84 1.47 -7.25 11.63
N GLY A 85 2.49 -8.01 11.26
CA GLY A 85 3.70 -7.48 10.65
C GLY A 85 3.44 -6.94 9.23
N THR A 86 2.64 -7.65 8.42
CA THR A 86 2.24 -7.15 7.10
C THR A 86 1.37 -5.89 7.20
N LEU A 87 0.52 -5.80 8.23
CA LEU A 87 -0.26 -4.59 8.51
C LEU A 87 0.63 -3.41 8.93
N ALA A 88 1.65 -3.64 9.76
CA ALA A 88 2.60 -2.60 10.12
C ALA A 88 3.34 -2.05 8.89
N VAL A 89 3.79 -2.93 7.98
CA VAL A 89 4.43 -2.52 6.73
C VAL A 89 3.49 -1.68 5.86
N LYS A 90 2.22 -2.09 5.71
CA LYS A 90 1.21 -1.31 4.99
C LYS A 90 0.94 0.04 5.66
N ALA A 91 0.88 0.08 7.00
CA ALA A 91 0.68 1.31 7.74
C ALA A 91 1.84 2.29 7.54
N VAL A 92 3.08 1.81 7.57
CA VAL A 92 4.28 2.63 7.27
C VAL A 92 4.22 3.15 5.84
N ALA A 93 3.92 2.28 4.87
CA ALA A 93 3.94 2.65 3.46
C ALA A 93 2.82 3.66 3.12
N PHE A 94 1.57 3.38 3.51
CA PHE A 94 0.46 4.32 3.32
C PHE A 94 0.60 5.58 4.18
N GLY A 95 1.21 5.47 5.36
CA GLY A 95 1.60 6.61 6.19
C GLY A 95 2.55 7.54 5.44
N ALA A 96 3.57 6.99 4.77
CA ALA A 96 4.49 7.77 3.95
C ALA A 96 3.77 8.48 2.78
N GLY A 97 2.87 7.80 2.06
CA GLY A 97 2.05 8.43 1.02
C GLY A 97 1.14 9.54 1.56
N THR A 98 0.57 9.35 2.76
CA THR A 98 -0.26 10.35 3.44
C THR A 98 0.58 11.59 3.82
N LEU A 99 1.76 11.37 4.43
CA LEU A 99 2.67 12.44 4.82
C LEU A 99 3.23 13.19 3.61
N ALA A 100 3.47 12.48 2.50
CA ALA A 100 3.87 13.09 1.24
C ALA A 100 2.82 14.07 0.72
N LEU A 101 1.55 13.67 0.66
CA LEU A 101 0.44 14.56 0.29
C LEU A 101 0.29 15.74 1.26
N TRP A 102 0.50 15.51 2.55
CA TRP A 102 0.48 16.57 3.55
C TRP A 102 1.61 17.58 3.31
N GLY A 103 2.82 17.09 3.02
CA GLY A 103 3.98 17.92 2.70
C GLY A 103 3.84 18.71 1.39
N LEU A 104 3.02 18.22 0.45
CA LEU A 104 2.62 18.93 -0.77
C LEU A 104 1.56 20.03 -0.52
N GLY A 105 1.10 20.21 0.71
CA GLY A 105 0.04 21.17 1.03
C GLY A 105 -1.36 20.72 0.59
N LEU A 106 -1.58 19.42 0.43
CA LEU A 106 -2.87 18.83 0.02
C LEU A 106 -3.55 18.07 1.18
N PRO A 107 -3.95 18.72 2.29
CA PRO A 107 -4.42 18.04 3.50
C PRO A 107 -5.72 17.26 3.27
N ALA A 108 -6.64 17.78 2.45
CA ALA A 108 -7.87 17.08 2.12
C ALA A 108 -7.60 15.76 1.37
N ALA A 109 -6.64 15.77 0.43
CA ALA A 109 -6.23 14.57 -0.29
C ALA A 109 -5.51 13.58 0.64
N ALA A 110 -4.66 14.07 1.54
CA ALA A 110 -3.98 13.24 2.54
C ALA A 110 -4.98 12.50 3.44
N ILE A 111 -5.97 13.21 3.98
CA ILE A 111 -7.02 12.62 4.83
C ILE A 111 -7.84 11.60 4.03
N ALA A 112 -8.27 11.96 2.81
CA ALA A 112 -9.04 11.05 1.96
C ALA A 112 -8.25 9.76 1.66
N PHE A 113 -6.98 9.89 1.29
CA PHE A 113 -6.10 8.75 1.04
C PHE A 113 -5.95 7.86 2.27
N ALA A 114 -5.69 8.44 3.45
CA ALA A 114 -5.55 7.71 4.70
C ALA A 114 -6.82 6.94 5.05
N VAL A 115 -7.99 7.59 4.97
CA VAL A 115 -9.29 6.96 5.27
C VAL A 115 -9.56 5.79 4.32
N VAL A 116 -9.36 6.00 3.01
CA VAL A 116 -9.59 4.95 2.00
C VAL A 116 -8.62 3.78 2.20
N ALA A 117 -7.34 4.06 2.50
CA ALA A 117 -6.33 3.03 2.76
C ALA A 117 -6.64 2.21 4.01
N ILE A 118 -7.11 2.85 5.09
CA ILE A 118 -7.53 2.16 6.33
C ILE A 118 -8.75 1.28 6.05
N ALA A 119 -9.79 1.82 5.39
CA ALA A 119 -11.00 1.06 5.08
C ALA A 119 -10.69 -0.16 4.19
N ASN A 120 -9.89 0.04 3.13
CA ASN A 120 -9.46 -1.03 2.24
C ASN A 120 -8.69 -2.14 2.98
N THR A 121 -7.76 -1.73 3.85
CA THR A 121 -6.94 -2.65 4.64
C THR A 121 -7.80 -3.43 5.63
N ALA A 122 -8.75 -2.77 6.30
CA ALA A 122 -9.67 -3.41 7.23
C ALA A 122 -10.54 -4.48 6.55
N VAL A 123 -11.08 -4.18 5.36
CA VAL A 123 -11.83 -5.16 4.56
C VAL A 123 -10.96 -6.36 4.19
N ALA A 124 -9.73 -6.11 3.71
CA ALA A 124 -8.79 -7.17 3.34
C ALA A 124 -8.43 -8.06 4.55
N THR A 125 -8.18 -7.47 5.72
CA THR A 125 -7.90 -8.22 6.96
C THR A 125 -9.08 -9.07 7.38
N TYR A 126 -10.29 -8.53 7.33
CA TYR A 126 -11.51 -9.26 7.68
C TYR A 126 -11.73 -10.46 6.77
N VAL A 127 -11.57 -10.29 5.45
CA VAL A 127 -11.69 -11.34 4.45
C VAL A 127 -10.66 -12.47 4.65
N ARG A 128 -9.44 -12.13 5.09
CA ARG A 128 -8.35 -13.11 5.28
C ARG A 128 -8.40 -13.87 6.60
N ARG A 129 -9.24 -13.46 7.56
CA ARG A 129 -9.35 -14.14 8.85
C ARG A 129 -9.87 -15.57 8.66
N PRO A 130 -9.15 -16.62 9.13
CA PRO A 130 -9.67 -17.97 9.13
C PRO A 130 -10.90 -18.05 10.07
N ARG A 131 -11.96 -18.71 9.62
CA ARG A 131 -13.11 -19.09 10.45
C ARG A 131 -12.95 -20.53 10.89
#